data_AF-A0A1B0DI48-F1
#
_entry.id   AF-A0A1B0DI48-F1
#
_cell.length_a   1.000
_cell.length_b   1.000
_cell.length_c   1.000
_cell.angle_alpha   90.00
_cell.angle_beta   90.00
_cell.angle_gamma   90.00
#
_symmetry.space_group_name_H-M   'P 1'
#
loop_
_entity.id
_entity.type
_entity.pdbx_description
1 polymer ?
#
loop_
_entity_poly.entity_id
_entity_poly.type
_entity_poly.pdbx_seq_one_letter_code
_entity_poly.pdbx_strand_id
1 'polypeptide(L)'
;MTTDEIESVHVEENMTSEAESEGRFISRKNLDFHCKSRNIHRRPNAGDGLWLCTLIPLCLLINCWTHPKSSSLLYKVCSFISFGLFLQSVDILVKLSCRKVNIFINALTKVIPGITSSLLIWYLLNIKIILSFACGIPSSLFFNFIYLYILKRFSQSFTLGEATIVTQGLTIFLFGASVKFASCLHEPPMSKMAEMSAILSVSLLGVLLLIFLVHSISFCRKPIIFSLLLILWILLSGFTPVTDPFPAILVGMFIFLDVGRVSVILIYAGIAGVTGAFVAWKISKKSSTSVSLRKVFHIVIVIVYIIGILFQCTMLFLASGFVLALFIIF
;
A
#
# COMPACT_ATOMS: atom_id res chain seq x y z
N MET A 1 32.51 -50.21 17.33
CA MET A 1 31.82 -49.21 16.49
C MET A 1 32.72 -48.00 16.47
N THR A 2 33.46 -47.87 15.38
CA THR A 2 34.58 -46.93 15.20
C THR A 2 34.04 -45.55 14.84
N THR A 3 34.69 -44.52 15.36
CA THR A 3 34.34 -43.08 15.23
C THR A 3 34.27 -42.58 13.78
N ASP A 4 34.77 -43.35 12.81
CA ASP A 4 34.80 -42.97 11.40
C ASP A 4 33.47 -43.22 10.66
N GLU A 5 32.54 -44.01 11.23
CA GLU A 5 31.21 -44.24 10.61
C GLU A 5 30.17 -43.16 10.97
N ILE A 6 30.41 -42.34 11.98
CA ILE A 6 29.48 -41.27 12.40
C ILE A 6 29.74 -39.98 11.59
N GLU A 7 30.97 -39.77 11.12
CA GLU A 7 31.33 -38.58 10.34
C GLU A 7 30.89 -38.68 8.88
N SER A 8 30.81 -39.90 8.30
CA SER A 8 30.35 -40.09 6.93
C SER A 8 28.83 -39.88 6.77
N VAL A 9 28.03 -40.27 7.76
CA VAL A 9 26.56 -40.08 7.73
C VAL A 9 26.17 -38.61 7.84
N HIS A 10 26.92 -37.80 8.61
CA HIS A 10 26.64 -36.36 8.72
C HIS A 10 27.12 -35.52 7.53
N VAL A 11 28.06 -36.01 6.73
CA VAL A 11 28.49 -35.34 5.50
C VAL A 11 27.52 -35.64 4.35
N GLU A 12 26.96 -36.85 4.29
CA GLU A 12 26.02 -37.25 3.23
C GLU A 12 24.63 -36.60 3.38
N GLU A 13 24.13 -36.39 4.61
CA GLU A 13 22.91 -35.60 4.86
C GLU A 13 23.08 -34.10 4.54
N ASN A 14 24.29 -33.54 4.70
CA ASN A 14 24.56 -32.14 4.35
C ASN A 14 24.68 -31.94 2.82
N MET A 15 25.26 -32.89 2.09
CA MET A 15 25.38 -32.80 0.63
C MET A 15 24.05 -33.05 -0.10
N THR A 16 23.19 -33.92 0.42
CA THR A 16 21.86 -34.16 -0.17
C THR A 16 20.88 -33.00 0.12
N SER A 17 21.03 -32.30 1.26
CA SER A 17 20.29 -31.06 1.54
C SER A 17 20.70 -29.87 0.67
N GLU A 18 21.96 -29.80 0.22
CA GLU A 18 22.42 -28.69 -0.64
C GLU A 18 22.02 -28.91 -2.11
N ALA A 19 22.07 -30.15 -2.61
CA ALA A 19 21.75 -30.49 -3.99
C ALA A 19 20.23 -30.47 -4.31
N GLU A 20 19.36 -30.83 -3.37
CA GLU A 20 17.90 -30.65 -3.56
C GLU A 20 17.42 -29.19 -3.42
N SER A 21 18.31 -28.27 -3.03
CA SER A 21 18.05 -26.82 -3.00
C SER A 21 18.40 -26.11 -4.31
N GLU A 22 19.20 -26.73 -5.20
CA GLU A 22 19.68 -26.10 -6.44
C GLU A 22 18.62 -25.95 -7.54
N GLY A 23 17.49 -26.67 -7.42
CA GLY A 23 16.33 -26.50 -8.29
C GLY A 23 15.31 -25.46 -7.79
N ARG A 24 15.49 -24.89 -6.60
CA ARG A 24 14.47 -24.07 -5.93
C ARG A 24 14.88 -22.61 -5.87
N PHE A 25 14.19 -21.80 -6.68
CA PHE A 25 14.23 -20.34 -6.66
C PHE A 25 15.56 -19.73 -7.12
N ILE A 26 15.46 -18.56 -7.76
CA ILE A 26 16.56 -17.63 -7.99
C ILE A 26 17.49 -17.63 -6.76
N SER A 27 18.73 -18.13 -6.91
CA SER A 27 19.68 -18.19 -5.79
C SER A 27 19.77 -16.81 -5.13
N ARG A 28 19.35 -16.70 -3.86
CA ARG A 28 19.29 -15.42 -3.12
C ARG A 28 20.61 -14.64 -3.23
N LYS A 29 21.74 -15.35 -3.24
CA LYS A 29 23.08 -14.79 -3.40
C LYS A 29 23.22 -14.02 -4.72
N ASN A 30 22.67 -14.54 -5.82
CA ASN A 30 22.67 -13.89 -7.13
C ASN A 30 21.76 -12.65 -7.13
N LEU A 31 20.57 -12.74 -6.54
CA LEU A 31 19.64 -11.60 -6.45
C LEU A 31 20.25 -10.44 -5.66
N ASP A 32 20.91 -10.73 -4.54
CA ASP A 32 21.59 -9.72 -3.74
C ASP A 32 22.76 -9.06 -4.46
N PHE A 33 23.58 -9.87 -5.14
CA PHE A 33 24.68 -9.36 -5.96
C PHE A 33 24.18 -8.41 -7.05
N HIS A 34 23.11 -8.79 -7.77
CA HIS A 34 22.53 -7.99 -8.83
C HIS A 34 21.78 -6.74 -8.33
N CYS A 35 21.16 -6.79 -7.15
CA CYS A 35 20.58 -5.59 -6.54
C CYS A 35 21.67 -4.58 -6.18
N LYS A 36 22.74 -5.03 -5.53
CA LYS A 36 23.88 -4.17 -5.16
C LYS A 36 24.55 -3.55 -6.39
N SER A 37 24.73 -4.30 -7.47
CA SER A 37 25.31 -3.75 -8.71
C SER A 37 24.44 -2.68 -9.38
N ARG A 38 23.14 -2.61 -9.03
CA ARG A 38 22.20 -1.58 -9.50
C ARG A 38 21.94 -0.47 -8.48
N ASN A 39 22.76 -0.37 -7.43
CA ASN A 39 22.62 0.58 -6.33
C ASN A 39 21.27 0.42 -5.59
N ILE A 40 20.81 -0.83 -5.43
CA ILE A 40 19.63 -1.18 -4.64
C ILE A 40 20.13 -1.89 -3.36
N HIS A 41 19.94 -1.22 -2.23
CA HIS A 41 20.28 -1.74 -0.92
C HIS A 41 19.00 -2.13 -0.19
N ARG A 42 18.81 -3.42 0.04
CA ARG A 42 17.63 -3.99 0.69
C ARG A 42 17.76 -3.91 2.20
N ARG A 43 16.65 -3.99 2.91
CA ARG A 43 16.63 -4.08 4.38
C ARG A 43 17.52 -5.24 4.87
N PRO A 44 18.50 -4.99 5.76
CA PRO A 44 19.35 -6.06 6.27
C PRO A 44 18.55 -7.02 7.15
N ASN A 45 18.93 -8.30 7.14
CA ASN A 45 18.36 -9.36 7.98
C ASN A 45 16.85 -9.59 7.79
N ALA A 46 16.30 -9.21 6.64
CA ALA A 46 14.91 -9.47 6.26
C ALA A 46 14.86 -10.36 5.01
N GLY A 47 13.82 -11.20 4.91
CA GLY A 47 13.56 -11.97 3.69
C GLY A 47 13.12 -11.06 2.53
N ASP A 48 13.07 -11.61 1.32
CA ASP A 48 12.78 -10.84 0.11
C ASP A 48 11.33 -10.32 0.04
N GLY A 49 10.42 -10.99 0.76
CA GLY A 49 9.01 -10.61 0.90
C GLY A 49 8.18 -10.77 -0.39
N LEU A 50 8.69 -11.48 -1.40
CA LEU A 50 8.12 -11.47 -2.76
C LEU A 50 6.63 -11.81 -2.84
N TRP A 51 6.12 -12.65 -1.94
CA TRP A 51 4.70 -12.99 -1.87
C TRP A 51 3.79 -11.77 -1.67
N LEU A 52 4.30 -10.65 -1.14
CA LEU A 52 3.54 -9.42 -0.98
C LEU A 52 3.08 -8.82 -2.32
N CYS A 53 3.73 -9.15 -3.44
CA CYS A 53 3.35 -8.65 -4.76
C CYS A 53 1.99 -9.19 -5.26
N THR A 54 1.50 -10.29 -4.68
CA THR A 54 0.20 -10.90 -5.04
C THR A 54 -0.95 -10.42 -4.16
N LEU A 55 -0.68 -9.75 -3.04
CA LEU A 55 -1.71 -9.48 -2.03
C LEU A 55 -2.81 -8.53 -2.56
N ILE A 56 -2.41 -7.38 -3.10
CA ILE A 56 -3.34 -6.39 -3.68
C ILE A 56 -4.10 -6.93 -4.90
N PRO A 57 -3.44 -7.48 -5.95
CA PRO A 57 -4.17 -7.98 -7.12
C PRO A 57 -5.14 -9.10 -6.76
N LEU A 58 -4.76 -10.04 -5.89
CA LEU A 58 -5.66 -11.11 -5.46
C LEU A 58 -6.84 -10.55 -4.66
N CYS A 59 -6.60 -9.66 -3.70
CA CYS A 59 -7.66 -9.04 -2.92
C CYS A 59 -8.69 -8.30 -3.81
N LEU A 60 -8.21 -7.51 -4.78
CA LEU A 60 -9.08 -6.76 -5.68
C LEU A 60 -9.84 -7.67 -6.65
N LEU A 61 -9.13 -8.61 -7.30
CA LEU A 61 -9.72 -9.53 -8.27
C LEU A 61 -10.74 -10.48 -7.63
N ILE A 62 -10.40 -11.08 -6.49
CA ILE A 62 -11.32 -11.98 -5.77
C ILE A 62 -12.59 -11.20 -5.39
N ASN A 63 -12.46 -10.01 -4.83
CA ASN A 63 -13.62 -9.21 -4.44
C ASN A 63 -14.46 -8.77 -5.66
N CYS A 64 -13.81 -8.40 -6.77
CA CYS A 64 -14.48 -8.10 -8.04
C CYS A 64 -15.25 -9.32 -8.58
N TRP A 65 -14.69 -10.52 -8.43
CA TRP A 65 -15.29 -11.78 -8.88
C TRP A 65 -16.44 -12.23 -7.97
N THR A 66 -16.27 -12.15 -6.65
CA THR A 66 -17.26 -12.56 -5.65
C THR A 66 -18.46 -11.60 -5.62
N HIS A 67 -18.23 -10.30 -5.85
CA HIS A 67 -19.26 -9.27 -5.75
C HIS A 67 -19.40 -8.45 -7.06
N PRO A 68 -19.81 -9.07 -8.18
CA PRO A 68 -19.81 -8.42 -9.49
C PRO A 68 -20.85 -7.31 -9.64
N LYS A 69 -21.95 -7.38 -8.88
CA LYS A 69 -23.04 -6.37 -8.89
C LYS A 69 -22.76 -5.18 -7.98
N SER A 70 -22.03 -5.40 -6.88
CA SER A 70 -21.74 -4.36 -5.87
C SER A 70 -20.46 -3.59 -6.17
N SER A 71 -19.58 -4.13 -7.01
CA SER A 71 -18.32 -3.48 -7.39
C SER A 71 -18.53 -2.37 -8.41
N SER A 72 -18.12 -1.16 -8.05
CA SER A 72 -18.15 0.00 -8.96
C SER A 72 -17.25 -0.21 -10.17
N LEU A 73 -17.56 0.45 -11.29
CA LEU A 73 -16.73 0.37 -12.50
C LEU A 73 -15.27 0.76 -12.22
N LEU A 74 -15.06 1.83 -11.45
CA LEU A 74 -13.73 2.28 -11.05
C LEU A 74 -12.96 1.20 -10.26
N TYR A 75 -13.65 0.49 -9.36
CA TYR A 75 -13.06 -0.62 -8.61
C TYR A 75 -12.62 -1.77 -9.53
N LYS A 76 -13.44 -2.11 -10.54
CA LYS A 76 -13.12 -3.14 -11.54
C LYS A 76 -11.90 -2.74 -12.38
N VAL A 77 -11.85 -1.48 -12.82
CA VAL A 77 -10.68 -0.92 -13.55
C VAL A 77 -9.42 -0.99 -12.68
N CYS A 78 -9.50 -0.57 -11.42
CA CYS A 78 -8.38 -0.65 -10.48
C CYS A 78 -7.90 -2.10 -10.27
N SER A 79 -8.83 -3.07 -10.29
CA SER A 79 -8.51 -4.50 -10.15
C SER A 79 -7.66 -5.00 -11.33
N PHE A 80 -8.03 -4.65 -12.56
CA PHE A 80 -7.24 -5.02 -13.75
C PHE A 80 -5.92 -4.24 -13.86
N ILE A 81 -5.88 -2.97 -13.45
CA ILE A 81 -4.61 -2.23 -13.31
C ILE A 81 -3.70 -2.95 -12.33
N SER A 82 -4.21 -3.33 -11.15
CA SER A 82 -3.44 -4.06 -10.14
C SER A 82 -2.86 -5.37 -10.66
N PHE A 83 -3.60 -6.09 -11.51
CA PHE A 83 -3.08 -7.28 -12.17
C PHE A 83 -1.93 -6.96 -13.13
N GLY A 84 -2.02 -5.87 -13.90
CA GLY A 84 -0.90 -5.34 -14.68
C GLY A 84 0.31 -5.00 -13.80
N LEU A 85 0.10 -4.36 -12.64
CA LEU A 85 1.19 -4.04 -11.72
C LEU A 85 1.87 -5.29 -11.14
N PHE A 86 1.10 -6.36 -10.92
CA PHE A 86 1.65 -7.66 -10.54
C PHE A 86 2.56 -8.26 -11.61
N LEU A 87 2.11 -8.30 -12.87
CA LEU A 87 2.94 -8.75 -13.99
C LEU A 87 4.20 -7.89 -14.12
N GLN A 88 4.09 -6.58 -13.93
CA GLN A 88 5.23 -5.66 -13.92
C GLN A 88 6.19 -5.94 -12.76
N SER A 89 5.68 -6.36 -11.59
CA SER A 89 6.49 -6.74 -10.44
C SER A 89 7.29 -8.01 -10.72
N VAL A 90 6.66 -9.01 -11.34
CA VAL A 90 7.32 -10.26 -11.77
C VAL A 90 8.40 -9.97 -12.82
N ASP A 91 8.10 -9.13 -13.82
CA ASP A 91 9.07 -8.71 -14.84
C ASP A 91 10.32 -8.06 -14.20
N ILE A 92 10.12 -7.13 -13.26
CA ILE A 92 11.24 -6.48 -12.57
C ILE A 92 12.05 -7.49 -11.76
N LEU A 93 11.41 -8.45 -11.09
CA LEU A 93 12.11 -9.51 -10.35
C LEU A 93 12.94 -10.42 -11.26
N VAL A 94 12.39 -10.83 -12.39
CA VAL A 94 13.13 -11.61 -13.40
C VAL A 94 14.33 -10.81 -13.90
N LYS A 95 14.13 -9.53 -14.23
CA LYS A 95 15.22 -8.64 -14.66
C LYS A 95 16.28 -8.40 -13.60
N LEU A 96 15.93 -8.40 -12.31
CA LEU A 96 16.89 -8.31 -11.21
C LEU A 96 17.65 -9.63 -11.01
N SER A 97 17.08 -10.75 -11.44
CA SER A 97 17.68 -12.07 -11.34
C SER A 97 18.61 -12.37 -12.52
N CYS A 98 18.36 -11.77 -13.68
CA CYS A 98 19.17 -11.96 -14.89
C CYS A 98 20.38 -11.00 -14.94
N ARG A 99 21.56 -11.55 -15.30
CA ARG A 99 22.82 -10.79 -15.43
C ARG A 99 22.81 -9.77 -16.57
N LYS A 100 22.26 -10.13 -17.73
CA LYS A 100 22.17 -9.28 -18.92
C LYS A 100 20.77 -9.40 -19.52
N VAL A 101 20.16 -8.26 -19.83
CA VAL A 101 18.89 -8.18 -20.56
C VAL A 101 19.13 -7.27 -21.75
N ASN A 102 18.71 -7.70 -22.94
CA ASN A 102 18.79 -6.87 -24.14
C ASN A 102 17.97 -5.58 -23.94
N ILE A 103 18.52 -4.43 -24.32
CA ILE A 103 17.89 -3.12 -24.18
C ILE A 103 16.50 -3.10 -24.82
N PHE A 104 16.35 -3.71 -26.01
CA PHE A 104 15.06 -3.78 -26.70
C PHE A 104 14.03 -4.58 -25.91
N ILE A 105 14.42 -5.77 -25.44
CA ILE A 105 13.57 -6.62 -24.60
C ILE A 105 13.19 -5.89 -23.31
N ASN A 106 14.14 -5.15 -22.70
CA ASN A 106 13.90 -4.38 -21.49
C ASN A 106 12.89 -3.23 -21.71
N ALA A 107 12.90 -2.58 -22.87
CA ALA A 107 11.93 -1.54 -23.20
C ALA A 107 10.54 -2.16 -23.42
N LEU A 108 10.45 -3.23 -24.22
CA LEU A 108 9.18 -3.88 -24.56
C LEU A 108 8.48 -4.45 -23.32
N THR A 109 9.23 -5.15 -22.47
CA THR A 109 8.70 -5.78 -21.24
C THR A 109 8.18 -4.79 -20.20
N LYS A 110 8.55 -3.50 -20.25
CA LYS A 110 7.95 -2.46 -19.39
C LYS A 110 6.55 -2.05 -19.81
N VAL A 111 6.19 -2.27 -21.08
CA VAL A 111 4.91 -1.84 -21.65
C VAL A 111 3.90 -2.99 -21.70
N ILE A 112 4.38 -4.22 -21.87
CA ILE A 112 3.54 -5.44 -21.94
C ILE A 112 2.52 -5.51 -20.80
N PRO A 113 2.89 -5.37 -19.50
CA PRO A 113 1.91 -5.43 -18.41
C PRO A 113 0.81 -4.36 -18.49
N GLY A 114 1.17 -3.17 -18.97
CA GLY A 114 0.23 -2.08 -19.25
C GLY A 114 -0.73 -2.41 -20.40
N ILE A 115 -0.23 -3.02 -21.47
CA ILE A 115 -1.06 -3.50 -22.58
C ILE A 115 -2.01 -4.61 -22.10
N THR A 116 -1.51 -5.60 -21.35
CA THR A 116 -2.34 -6.69 -20.82
C THR A 116 -3.48 -6.16 -19.96
N SER A 117 -3.20 -5.28 -19.00
CA SER A 117 -4.26 -4.65 -18.19
C SER A 117 -5.25 -3.83 -19.03
N SER A 118 -4.77 -3.09 -20.04
CA SER A 118 -5.62 -2.31 -20.94
C SER A 118 -6.55 -3.18 -21.79
N LEU A 119 -6.06 -4.31 -22.30
CA LEU A 119 -6.86 -5.27 -23.05
C LEU A 119 -7.91 -5.94 -22.18
N LEU A 120 -7.57 -6.30 -20.93
CA LEU A 120 -8.54 -6.82 -19.96
C LEU A 120 -9.65 -5.80 -19.65
N ILE A 121 -9.29 -4.53 -19.46
CA ILE A 121 -10.26 -3.45 -19.23
C ILE A 121 -11.18 -3.27 -20.44
N TRP A 122 -10.61 -3.23 -21.66
CA TRP A 122 -11.39 -3.10 -22.89
C TRP A 122 -12.34 -4.28 -23.09
N TYR A 123 -11.82 -5.51 -23.01
CA TYR A 123 -12.58 -6.72 -23.32
C TYR A 123 -13.61 -7.08 -22.25
N LEU A 124 -13.27 -6.97 -20.96
CA LEU A 124 -14.14 -7.43 -19.87
C LEU A 124 -15.08 -6.33 -19.35
N LEU A 125 -14.73 -5.05 -19.48
CA LEU A 125 -15.54 -3.93 -18.98
C LEU A 125 -16.22 -3.13 -20.09
N ASN A 126 -15.99 -3.46 -21.37
CA ASN A 126 -16.53 -2.74 -22.53
C ASN A 126 -16.21 -1.23 -22.52
N ILE A 127 -15.08 -0.84 -21.92
CA ILE A 127 -14.60 0.54 -21.93
C ILE A 127 -13.91 0.83 -23.27
N LYS A 128 -14.10 2.03 -23.82
CA LYS A 128 -13.46 2.46 -25.08
C LYS A 128 -11.96 2.18 -25.06
N ILE A 129 -11.44 1.57 -26.13
CA ILE A 129 -10.04 1.13 -26.24
C ILE A 129 -9.03 2.24 -25.87
N ILE A 130 -9.24 3.46 -26.37
CA ILE A 130 -8.35 4.60 -26.09
C ILE A 130 -8.27 4.90 -24.59
N LEU A 131 -9.42 4.89 -23.90
CA LEU A 131 -9.47 5.13 -22.46
C LEU A 131 -8.83 3.98 -21.68
N SER A 132 -9.09 2.73 -22.08
CA SER A 132 -8.48 1.54 -21.47
C SER A 132 -6.94 1.59 -21.53
N PHE A 133 -6.39 1.96 -22.68
CA PHE A 133 -4.94 2.15 -22.86
C PHE A 133 -4.40 3.36 -22.10
N ALA A 134 -5.15 4.47 -22.03
CA ALA A 134 -4.81 5.64 -21.24
C ALA A 134 -4.82 5.36 -19.72
N CYS A 135 -5.53 4.34 -19.26
CA CYS A 135 -5.49 3.90 -17.86
C CYS A 135 -4.35 2.90 -17.59
N GLY A 136 -4.24 1.84 -18.39
CA GLY A 136 -3.34 0.71 -18.08
C GLY A 136 -1.86 1.01 -18.31
N ILE A 137 -1.50 1.64 -19.44
CA ILE A 137 -0.09 1.92 -19.77
C ILE A 137 0.53 2.95 -18.81
N PRO A 138 -0.05 4.15 -18.60
CA PRO A 138 0.53 5.13 -17.69
C PRO A 138 0.66 4.59 -16.26
N SER A 139 -0.33 3.86 -15.76
CA SER A 139 -0.28 3.25 -14.42
C SER A 139 0.89 2.29 -14.28
N SER A 140 1.14 1.44 -15.29
CA SER A 140 2.25 0.46 -15.26
C SER A 140 3.63 1.14 -15.33
N LEU A 141 3.76 2.16 -16.20
CA LEU A 141 5.00 2.95 -16.31
C LEU A 141 5.28 3.74 -15.03
N PHE A 142 4.24 4.34 -14.45
CA PHE A 142 4.31 5.10 -13.21
C PHE A 142 4.70 4.21 -12.03
N PHE A 143 4.09 3.02 -11.92
CA PHE A 143 4.50 2.00 -10.94
C PHE A 143 5.98 1.63 -11.09
N ASN A 144 6.44 1.33 -12.30
CA ASN A 144 7.85 0.98 -12.53
C ASN A 144 8.79 2.13 -12.15
N PHE A 145 8.41 3.37 -12.44
CA PHE A 145 9.16 4.56 -12.03
C PHE A 145 9.25 4.68 -10.51
N ILE A 146 8.11 4.68 -9.80
CA ILE A 146 8.08 4.82 -8.33
C ILE A 146 8.79 3.64 -7.65
N TYR A 147 8.58 2.41 -8.10
CA TYR A 147 9.19 1.22 -7.51
C TYR A 147 10.72 1.30 -7.53
N LEU A 148 11.30 1.63 -8.69
CA LEU A 148 12.74 1.81 -8.81
C LEU A 148 13.24 3.05 -8.06
N TYR A 149 12.44 4.13 -8.02
CA TYR A 149 12.76 5.32 -7.24
C TYR A 149 12.85 4.99 -5.75
N ILE A 150 11.86 4.29 -5.19
CA ILE A 150 11.81 3.93 -3.77
C ILE A 150 12.99 3.03 -3.41
N LEU A 151 13.24 1.99 -4.19
CA LEU A 151 14.34 1.04 -3.92
C LEU A 151 15.72 1.69 -3.96
N LYS A 152 15.92 2.73 -4.77
CA LYS A 152 17.18 3.47 -4.85
C LYS A 152 17.30 4.56 -3.80
N ARG A 153 16.21 5.26 -3.49
CA ARG A 153 16.24 6.44 -2.62
C ARG A 153 16.11 6.11 -1.14
N PHE A 154 15.32 5.09 -0.81
CA PHE A 154 15.12 4.61 0.56
C PHE A 154 15.92 3.33 0.79
N SER A 155 17.24 3.44 0.65
CA SER A 155 18.17 2.34 0.89
C SER A 155 17.95 1.75 2.29
N GLN A 156 18.03 0.43 2.38
CA GLN A 156 17.91 -0.35 3.63
C GLN A 156 16.56 -0.25 4.36
N SER A 157 15.60 0.51 3.83
CA SER A 157 14.30 0.72 4.47
C SER A 157 13.30 -0.40 4.13
N PHE A 158 13.34 -0.88 2.88
CA PHE A 158 12.37 -1.84 2.34
C PHE A 158 13.02 -3.16 1.90
N THR A 159 12.27 -4.24 2.07
CA THR A 159 12.42 -5.46 1.26
C THR A 159 11.82 -5.25 -0.13
N LEU A 160 12.10 -6.14 -1.08
CA LEU A 160 11.53 -6.03 -2.44
C LEU A 160 10.00 -6.10 -2.40
N GLY A 161 9.46 -7.05 -1.64
CA GLY A 161 8.02 -7.21 -1.46
C GLY A 161 7.35 -6.03 -0.76
N GLU A 162 7.93 -5.49 0.32
CA GLU A 162 7.39 -4.31 1.01
C GLU A 162 7.37 -3.08 0.08
N ALA A 163 8.44 -2.88 -0.70
CA ALA A 163 8.44 -1.82 -1.71
C ALA A 163 7.35 -2.06 -2.77
N THR A 164 7.15 -3.31 -3.21
CA THR A 164 6.14 -3.64 -4.22
C THR A 164 4.73 -3.34 -3.73
N ILE A 165 4.35 -3.81 -2.54
CA ILE A 165 2.99 -3.58 -2.01
C ILE A 165 2.72 -2.09 -1.80
N VAL A 166 3.70 -1.33 -1.31
CA VAL A 166 3.59 0.13 -1.14
C VAL A 166 3.41 0.82 -2.49
N THR A 167 4.20 0.49 -3.51
CA THR A 167 4.09 1.15 -4.82
C THR A 167 2.86 0.71 -5.60
N GLN A 168 2.45 -0.56 -5.52
CA GLN A 168 1.18 -1.03 -6.10
C GLN A 168 0.01 -0.26 -5.47
N GLY A 169 -0.04 -0.20 -4.15
CA GLY A 169 -1.06 0.53 -3.41
C GLY A 169 -1.08 2.02 -3.76
N LEU A 170 0.08 2.67 -3.80
CA LEU A 170 0.20 4.09 -4.15
C LEU A 170 -0.24 4.38 -5.59
N THR A 171 0.16 3.55 -6.57
CA THR A 171 -0.25 3.72 -7.97
C THR A 171 -1.76 3.57 -8.14
N ILE A 172 -2.36 2.54 -7.54
CA ILE A 172 -3.81 2.30 -7.61
C ILE A 172 -4.56 3.42 -6.88
N PHE A 173 -4.09 3.84 -5.71
CA PHE A 173 -4.66 4.93 -4.95
C PHE A 173 -4.64 6.24 -5.76
N LEU A 174 -3.50 6.62 -6.33
CA LEU A 174 -3.38 7.85 -7.11
C LEU A 174 -4.28 7.83 -8.36
N PHE A 175 -4.32 6.71 -9.08
CA PHE A 175 -5.24 6.55 -10.21
C PHE A 175 -6.70 6.68 -9.76
N GLY A 176 -7.12 5.89 -8.77
CA GLY A 176 -8.49 5.86 -8.29
C GLY A 176 -8.94 7.17 -7.65
N ALA A 177 -8.09 7.80 -6.85
CA ALA A 177 -8.37 9.09 -6.23
C ALA A 177 -8.47 10.22 -7.26
N SER A 178 -7.61 10.22 -8.29
CA SER A 178 -7.66 11.23 -9.35
C SER A 178 -8.94 11.13 -10.18
N VAL A 179 -9.32 9.91 -10.59
CA VAL A 179 -10.59 9.69 -11.31
C VAL A 179 -11.77 10.06 -10.43
N LYS A 180 -11.79 9.64 -9.17
CA LYS A 180 -12.87 9.94 -8.24
C LYS A 180 -13.01 11.44 -7.99
N PHE A 181 -11.89 12.14 -7.77
CA PHE A 181 -11.89 13.60 -7.61
C PHE A 181 -12.46 14.29 -8.85
N ALA A 182 -12.02 13.92 -10.05
CA ALA A 182 -12.54 14.46 -11.30
C ALA A 182 -14.04 14.18 -11.48
N SER A 183 -14.52 12.99 -11.13
CA SER A 183 -15.94 12.65 -11.16
C SER A 183 -16.76 13.48 -10.18
N CYS A 184 -16.28 13.65 -8.94
CA CYS A 184 -16.97 14.42 -7.91
C CYS A 184 -17.09 15.92 -8.23
N LEU A 185 -16.21 16.47 -9.07
CA LEU A 185 -16.33 17.85 -9.55
C LEU A 185 -17.50 18.04 -10.54
N HIS A 186 -17.95 16.96 -11.19
CA HIS A 186 -19.06 17.01 -12.14
C HIS A 186 -20.38 16.59 -11.50
N GLU A 187 -20.36 15.48 -10.74
CA GLU A 187 -21.54 14.91 -10.11
C GLU A 187 -21.21 14.44 -8.68
N PRO A 188 -21.99 14.85 -7.67
CA PRO A 188 -21.76 14.39 -6.31
C PRO A 188 -22.05 12.88 -6.19
N PRO A 189 -21.32 12.16 -5.30
CA PRO A 189 -21.52 10.73 -5.12
C PRO A 189 -22.92 10.40 -4.59
N MET A 190 -23.60 9.42 -5.19
CA MET A 190 -25.00 9.07 -4.86
C MET A 190 -25.19 8.20 -3.61
N SER A 191 -24.12 7.64 -3.04
CA SER A 191 -24.23 6.72 -1.90
C SER A 191 -23.35 7.17 -0.74
N LYS A 192 -23.82 6.96 0.49
CA LYS A 192 -23.09 7.32 1.72
C LYS A 192 -21.67 6.74 1.76
N MET A 193 -21.48 5.51 1.31
CA MET A 193 -20.15 4.91 1.25
C MET A 193 -19.26 5.57 0.18
N ALA A 194 -19.83 5.96 -0.95
CA ALA A 194 -19.10 6.69 -2.00
C ALA A 194 -18.73 8.10 -1.54
N GLU A 195 -19.60 8.80 -0.82
CA GLU A 195 -19.31 10.09 -0.17
C GLU A 195 -18.10 9.95 0.77
N MET A 196 -18.16 9.03 1.74
CA MET A 196 -17.08 8.79 2.69
C MET A 196 -15.77 8.40 2.00
N SER A 197 -15.86 7.59 0.94
CA SER A 197 -14.70 7.20 0.13
C SER A 197 -14.14 8.38 -0.69
N ALA A 198 -14.98 9.31 -1.14
CA ALA A 198 -14.55 10.51 -1.85
C ALA A 198 -13.83 11.46 -0.91
N ILE A 199 -14.43 11.76 0.25
CA ILE A 199 -13.82 12.58 1.30
C ILE A 199 -12.44 12.04 1.67
N LEU A 200 -12.33 10.74 1.93
CA LEU A 200 -11.06 10.14 2.32
C LEU A 200 -10.03 10.19 1.18
N SER A 201 -10.42 9.84 -0.05
CA SER A 201 -9.51 9.88 -1.21
C SER A 201 -8.99 11.28 -1.48
N VAL A 202 -9.84 12.30 -1.45
CA VAL A 202 -9.46 13.70 -1.69
C VAL A 202 -8.56 14.22 -0.56
N SER A 203 -8.89 13.90 0.68
CA SER A 203 -8.08 14.30 1.84
C SER A 203 -6.67 13.73 1.78
N LEU A 204 -6.54 12.42 1.50
CA LEU A 204 -5.25 11.74 1.34
C LEU A 204 -4.47 12.22 0.11
N LEU A 205 -5.15 12.54 -1.00
CA LEU A 205 -4.52 13.18 -2.16
C LEU A 205 -3.94 14.55 -1.78
N GLY A 206 -4.66 15.32 -0.97
CA GLY A 206 -4.18 16.57 -0.39
C GLY A 206 -2.94 16.39 0.50
N VAL A 207 -2.88 15.33 1.31
CA VAL A 207 -1.69 15.00 2.12
C VAL A 207 -0.50 14.70 1.21
N LEU A 208 -0.68 13.90 0.15
CA LEU A 208 0.39 13.61 -0.80
C LEU A 208 0.90 14.88 -1.50
N LEU A 209 -0.01 15.78 -1.87
CA LEU A 209 0.36 17.08 -2.44
C LEU A 209 1.16 17.92 -1.43
N LEU A 210 0.74 17.95 -0.16
CA LEU A 210 1.46 18.64 0.91
C LEU A 210 2.89 18.10 1.07
N ILE A 211 3.07 16.77 1.13
CA ILE A 211 4.39 16.14 1.18
C ILE A 211 5.23 16.54 -0.03
N PHE A 212 4.63 16.47 -1.23
CA PHE A 212 5.34 16.79 -2.46
C PHE A 212 5.82 18.24 -2.49
N LEU A 213 5.00 19.19 -2.04
CA LEU A 213 5.36 20.60 -1.94
C LEU A 213 6.49 20.83 -0.92
N VAL A 214 6.38 20.25 0.27
CA VAL A 214 7.40 20.34 1.34
C VAL A 214 8.72 19.69 0.90
N HIS A 215 8.65 18.59 0.16
CA HIS A 215 9.81 17.92 -0.39
C HIS A 215 10.48 18.74 -1.49
N SER A 216 9.71 19.25 -2.45
CA SER A 216 10.21 19.91 -3.65
C SER A 216 10.69 21.34 -3.39
N ILE A 217 10.04 22.05 -2.46
CA ILE A 217 10.29 23.46 -2.19
C ILE A 217 10.89 23.60 -0.78
N SER A 218 12.18 23.96 -0.71
CA SER A 218 12.87 24.13 0.58
C SER A 218 12.24 25.20 1.48
N PHE A 219 11.61 26.22 0.89
CA PHE A 219 10.87 27.27 1.60
C PHE A 219 9.69 26.71 2.42
N CYS A 220 8.99 25.69 1.90
CA CYS A 220 7.86 25.06 2.57
C CYS A 220 8.25 24.25 3.82
N ARG A 221 9.55 24.04 4.05
CA ARG A 221 10.07 23.32 5.24
C ARG A 221 10.20 24.21 6.48
N LYS A 222 10.07 25.54 6.36
CA LYS A 222 10.09 26.42 7.54
C LYS A 222 8.82 26.18 8.37
N PRO A 223 8.92 26.12 9.71
CA PRO A 223 7.82 25.69 10.57
C PRO A 223 6.55 26.53 10.43
N ILE A 224 6.70 27.85 10.25
CA ILE A 224 5.56 28.76 10.06
C ILE A 224 4.83 28.45 8.74
N ILE A 225 5.57 28.29 7.65
CA ILE A 225 5.00 28.03 6.32
C ILE A 225 4.38 26.64 6.28
N PHE A 226 5.06 25.65 6.86
CA PHE A 226 4.51 24.30 7.01
C PHE A 226 3.19 24.32 7.79
N SER A 227 3.12 25.06 8.89
CA SER A 227 1.89 25.20 9.68
C SER A 227 0.76 25.86 8.89
N LEU A 228 1.07 26.91 8.10
CA LEU A 228 0.09 27.54 7.21
C LEU A 228 -0.40 26.58 6.12
N LEU A 229 0.49 25.81 5.50
CA LEU A 229 0.13 24.80 4.51
C LEU A 229 -0.72 23.68 5.12
N LEU A 230 -0.43 23.28 6.36
CA LEU A 230 -1.21 22.28 7.10
C LEU A 230 -2.63 22.79 7.40
N ILE A 231 -2.75 24.04 7.90
CA ILE A 231 -4.06 24.68 8.13
C ILE A 231 -4.83 24.79 6.82
N LEU A 232 -4.18 25.22 5.74
CA LEU A 232 -4.80 25.30 4.42
C LEU A 232 -5.28 23.93 3.94
N TRP A 233 -4.48 22.87 4.12
CA TRP A 233 -4.90 21.50 3.79
C TRP A 233 -6.12 21.05 4.61
N ILE A 234 -6.15 21.30 5.93
CA ILE A 234 -7.31 20.97 6.78
C ILE A 234 -8.57 21.70 6.28
N LEU A 235 -8.45 23.00 6.00
CA LEU A 235 -9.58 23.80 5.49
C LEU A 235 -10.06 23.28 4.13
N LEU A 236 -9.14 23.04 3.17
CA LEU A 236 -9.50 22.51 1.86
C LEU A 236 -10.12 21.11 1.96
N SER A 237 -9.57 20.22 2.79
CA SER A 237 -10.13 18.89 3.01
C SER A 237 -11.55 18.95 3.61
N GLY A 238 -11.80 19.88 4.53
CA GLY A 238 -13.11 20.04 5.17
C GLY A 238 -14.18 20.75 4.33
N PHE A 239 -13.77 21.66 3.44
CA PHE A 239 -14.65 22.54 2.68
C PHE A 239 -14.61 22.33 1.16
N THR A 240 -13.91 21.32 0.66
CA THR A 240 -13.93 21.01 -0.78
C THR A 240 -15.35 20.62 -1.21
N PRO A 241 -15.85 21.13 -2.35
CA PRO A 241 -17.20 20.86 -2.85
C PRO A 241 -17.27 19.47 -3.53
N VAL A 242 -16.86 18.43 -2.79
CA VAL A 242 -16.84 17.03 -3.24
C VAL A 242 -18.13 16.31 -2.83
N THR A 243 -18.82 16.84 -1.82
CA THR A 243 -20.08 16.34 -1.28
C THR A 243 -21.03 17.50 -0.99
N ASP A 244 -22.32 17.21 -0.95
CA ASP A 244 -23.36 18.14 -0.49
C ASP A 244 -24.15 17.46 0.64
N PRO A 245 -24.01 17.86 1.92
CA PRO A 245 -23.26 19.02 2.44
C PRO A 245 -21.74 18.85 2.44
N PHE A 246 -21.01 19.92 2.84
CA PHE A 246 -19.54 19.92 2.91
C PHE A 246 -18.95 18.74 3.70
N PRO A 247 -17.77 18.22 3.33
CA PRO A 247 -17.14 17.05 3.94
C PRO A 247 -17.11 17.05 5.47
N ALA A 248 -16.70 18.17 6.08
CA ALA A 248 -16.61 18.26 7.54
C ALA A 248 -17.98 18.10 8.23
N ILE A 249 -19.01 18.73 7.66
CA ILE A 249 -20.39 18.63 8.15
C ILE A 249 -20.90 17.20 7.97
N LEU A 250 -20.67 16.61 6.80
CA LEU A 250 -21.11 15.27 6.47
C LEU A 250 -20.47 14.21 7.38
N VAL A 251 -19.16 14.31 7.65
CA VAL A 251 -18.45 13.43 8.59
C VAL A 251 -18.98 13.62 10.01
N GLY A 252 -19.23 14.86 10.44
CA GLY A 252 -19.85 15.14 11.74
C GLY A 252 -21.22 14.49 11.88
N MET A 253 -22.10 14.70 10.91
CA MET A 253 -23.42 14.05 10.86
C MET A 253 -23.29 12.53 10.83
N PHE A 254 -22.37 11.99 10.04
CA PHE A 254 -22.13 10.55 9.98
C PHE A 254 -21.72 9.96 11.33
N ILE A 255 -20.89 10.65 12.09
CA ILE A 255 -20.43 10.19 13.41
C ILE A 255 -21.55 10.27 14.45
N PHE A 256 -22.22 11.42 14.56
CA PHE A 256 -23.11 11.72 15.69
C PHE A 256 -24.56 11.24 15.52
N LEU A 257 -24.99 10.91 14.29
CA LEU A 257 -26.38 10.50 14.05
C LEU A 257 -26.69 9.05 14.49
N ASP A 258 -25.67 8.21 14.67
CA ASP A 258 -25.83 6.79 14.99
C ASP A 258 -25.14 6.47 16.34
N VAL A 259 -25.94 6.11 17.35
CA VAL A 259 -25.47 5.75 18.69
C VAL A 259 -24.49 4.58 18.65
N GLY A 260 -24.65 3.65 17.70
CA GLY A 260 -23.72 2.55 17.49
C GLY A 260 -22.34 3.04 17.07
N ARG A 261 -22.26 4.04 16.19
CA ARG A 261 -20.98 4.65 15.76
C ARG A 261 -20.30 5.38 16.90
N VAL A 262 -21.04 6.17 17.66
CA VAL A 262 -20.52 6.87 18.85
C VAL A 262 -19.99 5.85 19.87
N SER A 263 -20.71 4.75 20.09
CA SER A 263 -20.26 3.68 20.99
C SER A 263 -18.95 3.03 20.53
N VAL A 264 -18.79 2.79 19.23
CA VAL A 264 -17.52 2.28 18.67
C VAL A 264 -16.38 3.29 18.84
N ILE A 265 -16.63 4.61 18.66
CA ILE A 265 -15.62 5.65 18.95
C ILE A 265 -15.19 5.60 20.39
N LEU A 266 -16.13 5.51 21.33
CA LEU A 266 -15.83 5.44 22.75
C LEU A 266 -15.02 4.20 23.11
N ILE A 267 -15.34 3.05 22.51
CA ILE A 267 -14.54 1.82 22.65
C ILE A 267 -13.12 2.03 22.13
N TYR A 268 -12.95 2.61 20.93
CA TYR A 268 -11.63 2.90 20.36
C TYR A 268 -10.84 3.88 21.22
N ALA A 269 -11.47 4.94 21.72
CA ALA A 269 -10.86 5.90 22.63
C ALA A 269 -10.44 5.23 23.95
N GLY A 270 -11.28 4.34 24.50
CA GLY A 270 -10.95 3.55 25.68
C GLY A 270 -9.76 2.62 25.47
N ILE A 271 -9.74 1.87 24.36
CA ILE A 271 -8.62 0.99 24.00
C ILE A 271 -7.33 1.80 23.80
N ALA A 272 -7.39 2.94 23.11
CA ALA A 272 -6.26 3.83 22.92
C ALA A 272 -5.75 4.39 24.25
N GLY A 273 -6.65 4.80 25.16
CA GLY A 273 -6.33 5.28 26.49
C GLY A 273 -5.64 4.22 27.35
N VAL A 274 -6.18 3.00 27.40
CA VAL A 274 -5.57 1.86 28.11
C VAL A 274 -4.18 1.55 27.55
N THR A 275 -4.04 1.57 26.23
CA THR A 275 -2.74 1.34 25.57
C THR A 275 -1.74 2.44 25.91
N GLY A 276 -2.16 3.71 25.86
CA GLY A 276 -1.33 4.86 26.24
C GLY A 276 -0.87 4.79 27.69
N ALA A 277 -1.78 4.45 28.62
CA ALA A 277 -1.45 4.28 30.03
C ALA A 277 -0.46 3.13 30.25
N PHE A 278 -0.65 2.00 29.56
CA PHE A 278 0.29 0.87 29.62
C PHE A 278 1.68 1.26 29.12
N VAL A 279 1.77 2.00 28.02
CA VAL A 279 3.04 2.49 27.46
C VAL A 279 3.72 3.46 28.42
N ALA A 280 2.99 4.46 28.95
CA ALA A 280 3.51 5.42 29.91
C ALA A 280 4.04 4.73 31.19
N TRP A 281 3.31 3.73 31.69
CA TRP A 281 3.73 2.91 32.83
C TRP A 281 4.99 2.11 32.53
N LYS A 282 5.09 1.50 31.34
CA LYS A 282 6.29 0.76 30.91
C LYS A 282 7.52 1.66 30.78
N ILE A 283 7.35 2.85 30.19
CA ILE A 283 8.43 3.85 30.09
C ILE A 283 8.91 4.26 31.48
N SER A 284 7.98 4.50 32.40
CA SER A 284 8.30 4.89 33.79
C SER A 284 9.11 3.84 34.54
N LYS A 285 8.93 2.55 34.22
CA LYS A 285 9.67 1.45 34.85
C LYS A 285 11.07 1.19 34.26
N LYS A 286 11.55 1.98 33.28
CA LYS A 286 12.86 1.82 32.60
C LYS A 286 13.17 0.39 32.13
N SER A 287 12.16 -0.46 31.95
CA SER A 287 12.37 -1.83 31.48
C SER A 287 12.74 -1.80 30.00
N SER A 288 13.77 -2.53 29.58
CA SER A 288 14.13 -2.67 28.16
C SER A 288 12.99 -3.36 27.41
N THR A 289 12.13 -2.56 26.76
CA THR A 289 10.85 -2.99 26.18
C THR A 289 10.75 -2.62 24.70
N SER A 290 11.30 -3.46 23.82
CA SER A 290 10.94 -3.38 22.38
C SER A 290 10.00 -4.50 21.95
N VAL A 291 10.23 -5.74 22.40
CA VAL A 291 9.48 -6.90 21.89
C VAL A 291 8.09 -7.02 22.52
N SER A 292 7.96 -6.91 23.84
CA SER A 292 6.67 -7.03 24.52
C SER A 292 5.71 -5.89 24.18
N LEU A 293 6.24 -4.67 24.05
CA LEU A 293 5.47 -3.49 23.65
C LEU A 293 4.90 -3.69 22.24
N ARG A 294 5.73 -4.15 21.29
CA ARG A 294 5.31 -4.45 19.91
C ARG A 294 4.17 -5.49 19.88
N LYS A 295 4.27 -6.56 20.68
CA LYS A 295 3.23 -7.60 20.76
C LYS A 295 1.89 -7.03 21.26
N VAL A 296 1.91 -6.24 22.33
CA VAL A 296 0.69 -5.61 22.87
C VAL A 296 0.06 -4.69 21.83
N PHE A 297 0.85 -3.85 21.15
CA PHE A 297 0.33 -3.00 20.07
C PHE A 297 -0.31 -3.81 18.94
N HIS A 298 0.30 -4.92 18.50
CA HIS A 298 -0.28 -5.75 17.45
C HIS A 298 -1.62 -6.38 17.89
N ILE A 299 -1.70 -6.90 19.11
CA ILE A 299 -2.95 -7.46 19.66
C ILE A 299 -4.03 -6.39 19.71
N VAL A 300 -3.71 -5.19 20.22
CA VAL A 300 -4.64 -4.06 20.29
C VAL A 300 -5.14 -3.68 18.89
N ILE A 301 -4.24 -3.55 17.92
CA ILE A 301 -4.60 -3.24 16.53
C ILE A 301 -5.55 -4.31 15.98
N VAL A 302 -5.24 -5.59 16.17
CA VAL A 302 -6.11 -6.70 15.72
C VAL A 302 -7.50 -6.61 16.35
N ILE A 303 -7.61 -6.32 17.64
CA ILE A 303 -8.90 -6.15 18.34
C ILE A 303 -9.68 -4.98 17.74
N VAL A 304 -9.04 -3.82 17.55
CA VAL A 304 -9.68 -2.64 16.93
C VAL A 304 -10.20 -2.97 15.54
N TYR A 305 -9.41 -3.67 14.71
CA TYR A 305 -9.84 -4.08 13.38
C TYR A 305 -10.99 -5.09 13.41
N ILE A 306 -10.97 -6.08 14.31
CA ILE A 306 -12.07 -7.05 14.45
C ILE A 306 -13.37 -6.34 14.84
N ILE A 307 -13.33 -5.47 15.85
CA ILE A 307 -14.50 -4.68 16.28
C ILE A 307 -15.01 -3.82 15.11
N GLY A 308 -14.11 -3.15 14.39
CA GLY A 308 -14.48 -2.34 13.24
C GLY A 308 -15.14 -3.14 12.11
N ILE A 309 -14.62 -4.33 11.79
CA ILE A 309 -15.17 -5.20 10.76
C ILE A 309 -16.55 -5.73 11.17
N LEU A 310 -16.73 -6.10 12.44
CA LEU A 310 -17.99 -6.67 12.92
C LEU A 310 -19.11 -5.64 13.08
N PHE A 311 -18.79 -4.43 13.57
CA PHE A 311 -19.80 -3.45 13.94
C PHE A 311 -19.97 -2.32 12.92
N GLN A 312 -18.89 -1.75 12.38
CA GLN A 312 -18.95 -0.53 11.55
C GLN A 312 -17.78 -0.44 10.54
N CYS A 313 -17.83 -1.23 9.45
CA CYS A 313 -16.79 -1.26 8.41
C CYS A 313 -16.47 0.13 7.81
N THR A 314 -17.49 0.94 7.53
CA THR A 314 -17.30 2.29 6.96
C THR A 314 -16.50 3.20 7.89
N MET A 315 -16.74 3.08 9.20
CA MET A 315 -16.05 3.88 10.20
C MET A 315 -14.61 3.40 10.40
N LEU A 316 -14.37 2.08 10.39
CA LEU A 316 -13.01 1.52 10.37
C LEU A 316 -12.23 1.98 9.13
N PHE A 317 -12.88 2.02 7.96
CA PHE A 317 -12.28 2.51 6.72
C PHE A 317 -11.87 3.99 6.81
N LEU A 318 -12.77 4.86 7.30
CA LEU A 318 -12.48 6.29 7.53
C LEU A 318 -11.35 6.48 8.55
N ALA A 319 -11.44 5.79 9.69
CA ALA A 319 -10.44 5.87 10.76
C ALA A 319 -9.06 5.41 10.27
N SER A 320 -8.99 4.33 9.47
CA SER A 320 -7.72 3.84 8.91
C SER A 320 -7.06 4.89 8.02
N GLY A 321 -7.83 5.56 7.16
CA GLY A 321 -7.30 6.60 6.29
C GLY A 321 -6.92 7.88 7.05
N PHE A 322 -7.67 8.25 8.09
CA PHE A 322 -7.32 9.36 8.97
C PHE A 322 -6.01 9.08 9.75
N VAL A 323 -5.87 7.89 10.33
CA VAL A 323 -4.65 7.45 11.01
C VAL A 323 -3.46 7.43 10.05
N LEU A 324 -3.66 6.99 8.81
CA LEU A 324 -2.63 7.07 7.77
C LEU A 324 -2.19 8.52 7.50
N ALA A 325 -3.14 9.46 7.39
CA ALA A 325 -2.82 10.89 7.24
C ALA A 325 -2.01 11.42 8.43
N LEU A 326 -2.40 11.07 9.66
CA LEU A 326 -1.67 11.45 10.87
C LEU A 326 -0.24 10.91 10.88
N PHE A 327 -0.04 9.63 10.57
CA PHE A 327 1.30 9.01 10.50
C PHE A 327 2.22 9.62 9.44
N ILE A 328 1.64 10.22 8.41
CA ILE A 328 2.41 10.88 7.36
C ILE A 328 2.81 12.30 7.79
N ILE A 329 1.96 12.98 8.57
CA ILE A 329 2.15 14.38 8.99
C ILE A 329 3.06 14.48 10.23
N PHE A 330 2.92 13.55 11.18
CA PHE A 330 3.63 13.53 12.47
C PHE A 330 4.77 12.51 12.49
#